data_AF-A0A7K3XB65-F1
#
_entry.id   AF-A0A7K3XB65-F1
#
_cell.length_a   1.000
_cell.length_b   1.000
_cell.length_c   1.000
_cell.angle_alpha   90.00
_cell.angle_beta   90.00
_cell.angle_gamma   90.00
#
_symmetry.space_group_name_H-M   'P 1'
#
loop_
_entity.id
_entity.type
_entity.pdbx_description
1 polymer ?
#
loop_
_entity_poly.entity_id
_entity_poly.type
_entity_poly.pdbx_seq_one_letter_code
_entity_poly.pdbx_strand_id
1 'polypeptide(L)'
;MGSSRKRIGQALVLGLLGVGAVGLTATTPAVAAGTSNSIFNCYTQWWNTAWAQKCSSPGAKYAGTYTSGVACSSQADKSMSIGRAQYSTATYSGTDCTFGASNGWITYS
;
A
#
# COMPACT_ATOMS: atom_id res chain seq x y z
N MET A 1 -34.13 31.21 12.67
CA MET A 1 -33.65 30.10 11.82
C MET A 1 -32.84 30.68 10.69
N GLY A 2 -31.64 30.16 10.45
CA GLY A 2 -30.72 30.65 9.41
C GLY A 2 -29.26 30.57 9.86
N SER A 3 -28.75 29.33 9.88
CA SER A 3 -27.39 28.96 10.29
C SER A 3 -26.33 29.34 9.27
N SER A 4 -25.09 29.34 9.77
CA SER A 4 -23.82 29.09 9.06
C SER A 4 -22.96 30.31 8.73
N ARG A 5 -22.18 30.69 9.75
CA ARG A 5 -20.87 31.33 9.58
C ARG A 5 -19.83 30.25 9.24
N LYS A 6 -19.06 30.43 8.18
CA LYS A 6 -17.62 30.18 8.22
C LYS A 6 -16.90 31.07 7.20
N ARG A 7 -16.33 32.16 7.70
CA ARG A 7 -15.25 32.90 7.04
C ARG A 7 -13.91 32.23 7.42
N ILE A 8 -12.85 32.69 6.75
CA ILE A 8 -11.40 32.52 7.00
C ILE A 8 -10.80 31.42 6.09
N GLY A 9 -9.85 31.70 5.20
CA GLY A 9 -9.10 32.92 4.95
C GLY A 9 -8.34 32.81 3.62
N GLN A 10 -8.03 33.96 3.03
CA GLN A 10 -7.31 34.12 1.77
C GLN A 10 -5.78 34.01 1.96
N ALA A 11 -5.13 33.82 0.80
CA ALA A 11 -3.81 34.35 0.41
C ALA A 11 -2.57 33.51 0.73
N LEU A 12 -1.92 33.01 -0.32
CA LEU A 12 -0.78 33.72 -0.93
C LEU A 12 -0.49 33.17 -2.34
N VAL A 13 -0.60 34.00 -3.38
CA VAL A 13 -0.07 33.68 -4.73
C VAL A 13 0.71 34.90 -5.20
N LEU A 14 2.03 34.84 -5.05
CA LEU A 14 3.07 35.72 -5.60
C LEU A 14 4.33 34.84 -5.63
N GLY A 15 5.07 34.56 -6.70
CA GLY A 15 5.05 34.94 -8.10
C GLY A 15 6.28 34.28 -8.79
N LEU A 16 6.43 34.57 -10.08
CA LEU A 16 7.64 34.44 -10.93
C LEU A 16 8.07 33.06 -11.48
N LEU A 17 7.68 32.84 -12.74
CA LEU A 17 8.53 32.62 -13.93
C LEU A 17 9.75 31.69 -13.84
N GLY A 18 9.67 30.59 -14.59
CA GLY A 18 10.75 30.22 -15.52
C GLY A 18 11.31 28.81 -15.40
N VAL A 19 11.49 28.20 -16.57
CA VAL A 19 12.37 27.06 -16.91
C VAL A 19 11.77 25.66 -16.73
N GLY A 20 11.31 25.10 -17.87
CA GLY A 20 11.36 23.67 -18.18
C GLY A 20 10.84 22.71 -17.12
N ALA A 21 9.52 22.64 -16.95
CA ALA A 21 8.92 21.46 -16.34
C ALA A 21 9.12 20.28 -17.29
N VAL A 22 10.27 19.60 -17.18
CA VAL A 22 10.36 18.19 -17.54
C VAL A 22 9.15 17.56 -16.88
N GLY A 23 8.21 17.07 -17.68
CA GLY A 23 6.95 16.54 -17.20
C GLY A 23 7.23 15.41 -16.22
N LEU A 24 7.34 15.74 -14.94
CA LEU A 24 7.20 14.82 -13.84
C LEU A 24 5.74 14.43 -13.90
N THR A 25 5.43 13.44 -14.74
CA THR A 25 4.16 12.75 -14.68
C THR A 25 4.10 12.19 -13.28
N ALA A 26 3.40 12.89 -12.39
CA ALA A 26 3.10 12.40 -11.07
C ALA A 26 2.37 11.06 -11.28
N THR A 27 3.08 9.95 -11.12
CA THR A 27 2.47 8.64 -11.21
C THR A 27 1.52 8.57 -10.03
N THR A 28 0.22 8.70 -10.30
CA THR A 28 -0.79 8.54 -9.28
C THR A 28 -0.56 7.16 -8.65
N PRO A 29 -0.38 7.07 -7.32
CA PRO A 29 -0.13 5.78 -6.69
C PRO A 29 -1.27 4.84 -7.07
N ALA A 30 -0.91 3.67 -7.59
CA ALA A 30 -1.91 2.67 -7.98
C ALA A 30 -2.81 2.40 -6.77
N VAL A 31 -4.12 2.61 -6.95
CA VAL A 31 -5.09 2.37 -5.89
C VAL A 31 -5.14 0.87 -5.64
N ALA A 32 -4.88 0.47 -4.39
CA ALA A 32 -4.98 -0.94 -4.02
C ALA A 32 -6.40 -1.46 -4.30
N ALA A 33 -6.49 -2.62 -4.92
CA ALA A 33 -7.74 -3.33 -5.13
C ALA A 33 -8.27 -3.91 -3.81
N GLY A 34 -7.36 -4.26 -2.89
CA GLY A 34 -7.72 -4.68 -1.55
C GLY A 34 -6.53 -4.84 -0.61
N THR A 35 -6.87 -5.01 0.67
CA THR A 35 -5.93 -5.22 1.76
C THR A 35 -6.48 -6.33 2.66
N SER A 36 -5.62 -7.25 3.10
CA SER A 36 -6.01 -8.33 4.01
C SER A 36 -6.24 -7.82 5.42
N ASN A 37 -6.82 -8.65 6.27
CA ASN A 37 -6.72 -8.44 7.72
C ASN A 37 -5.24 -8.35 8.13
N SER A 38 -4.97 -7.53 9.15
CA SER A 38 -3.62 -7.38 9.68
C SER A 38 -3.32 -8.43 10.75
N ILE A 39 -2.15 -9.04 10.68
CA ILE A 39 -1.58 -9.89 11.73
C ILE A 39 -0.32 -9.21 12.25
N PHE A 40 -0.31 -8.91 13.55
CA PHE A 40 0.82 -8.25 14.22
C PHE A 40 1.34 -7.02 13.47
N ASN A 41 0.40 -6.21 12.99
CA ASN A 41 0.61 -4.96 12.24
C ASN A 41 1.12 -5.13 10.79
N CYS A 42 1.22 -6.36 10.30
CA CYS A 42 1.55 -6.67 8.92
C CYS A 42 0.35 -7.20 8.15
N TYR A 43 0.29 -6.95 6.85
CA TYR A 43 -0.82 -7.30 5.97
C TYR A 43 -0.34 -7.51 4.53
N THR A 44 -1.18 -8.17 3.74
CA THR A 44 -1.03 -8.28 2.30
C THR A 44 -1.91 -7.26 1.61
N GLN A 45 -1.33 -6.51 0.67
CA GLN A 45 -2.06 -5.55 -0.16
C GLN A 45 -1.89 -5.96 -1.62
N TRP A 46 -2.96 -5.89 -2.41
CA TRP A 46 -2.94 -6.26 -3.82
C TRP A 46 -3.61 -5.21 -4.70
N TRP A 47 -3.24 -5.25 -5.98
CA TRP A 47 -3.73 -4.39 -7.05
C TRP A 47 -4.36 -5.29 -8.13
N ASN A 48 -4.20 -4.92 -9.40
CA ASN A 48 -4.71 -5.73 -10.51
C ASN A 48 -4.02 -7.10 -10.57
N THR A 49 -2.70 -7.11 -10.76
CA THR A 49 -1.89 -8.35 -10.84
C THR A 49 -0.82 -8.43 -9.76
N ALA A 50 -0.36 -7.27 -9.29
CA ALA A 50 0.69 -7.16 -8.29
C ALA A 50 0.16 -7.26 -6.87
N TRP A 51 1.04 -7.65 -5.95
CA TRP A 51 0.77 -7.69 -4.51
C TRP A 51 2.05 -7.58 -3.69
N ALA A 52 1.91 -7.18 -2.44
CA ALA A 52 3.03 -7.01 -1.54
C ALA A 52 2.65 -7.30 -0.08
N GLN A 53 3.62 -7.78 0.70
CA GLN A 53 3.53 -7.84 2.15
C GLN A 53 4.08 -6.53 2.74
N LYS A 54 3.26 -5.87 3.54
CA LYS A 54 3.54 -4.57 4.14
C LYS A 54 3.28 -4.63 5.64
N CYS A 55 3.81 -3.65 6.38
CA CYS A 55 3.41 -3.42 7.76
C CYS A 55 3.10 -1.94 7.95
N SER A 56 2.03 -1.63 8.69
CA SER A 56 1.69 -0.25 9.05
C SER A 56 2.70 0.29 10.05
N SER A 57 2.80 1.60 10.21
CA SER A 57 3.57 2.19 11.32
C SER A 57 3.03 1.67 12.67
N PRO A 58 3.88 1.29 13.65
CA PRO A 58 5.35 1.43 13.71
C PRO A 58 6.17 0.30 13.07
N GLY A 59 5.55 -0.61 12.30
CA GLY A 59 6.17 -1.77 11.67
C GLY A 59 5.69 -3.09 12.29
N ALA A 60 6.35 -4.19 11.94
CA ALA A 60 6.04 -5.52 12.48
C ALA A 60 6.06 -5.54 14.02
N LYS A 61 4.98 -6.00 14.66
CA LYS A 61 4.90 -6.02 16.13
C LYS A 61 5.84 -7.06 16.74
N TYR A 62 6.05 -8.18 16.07
CA TYR A 62 6.96 -9.24 16.51
C TYR A 62 7.97 -9.59 15.42
N ALA A 63 9.19 -9.93 15.83
CA ALA A 63 10.17 -10.52 14.93
C ALA A 63 9.82 -11.99 14.69
N GLY A 64 9.83 -12.43 13.44
CA GLY A 64 9.43 -13.79 13.06
C GLY A 64 9.12 -13.91 11.58
N THR A 65 8.59 -15.05 11.16
CA THR A 65 8.26 -15.30 9.76
C THR A 65 6.81 -14.94 9.50
N TYR A 66 6.63 -13.98 8.59
CA TYR A 66 5.31 -13.62 8.09
C TYR A 66 5.16 -14.27 6.72
N THR A 67 4.14 -15.11 6.59
CA THR A 67 3.80 -15.74 5.32
C THR A 67 2.60 -14.98 4.76
N SER A 68 2.72 -14.52 3.53
CA SER A 68 1.71 -13.73 2.83
C SER A 68 1.42 -14.33 1.46
N GLY A 69 0.22 -14.10 0.94
CA GLY A 69 -0.12 -14.54 -0.41
C GLY A 69 -1.42 -13.96 -0.91
N VAL A 70 -1.74 -14.30 -2.15
CA VAL A 70 -2.88 -13.80 -2.88
C VAL A 70 -3.46 -14.89 -3.79
N ALA A 71 -4.78 -14.88 -3.94
CA ALA A 71 -5.45 -15.73 -4.91
C ALA A 71 -5.26 -15.16 -6.31
N CYS A 72 -4.78 -15.99 -7.24
CA CYS A 72 -4.59 -15.57 -8.63
C CYS A 72 -5.67 -16.11 -9.55
N SER A 73 -6.19 -15.27 -10.45
CA SER A 73 -7.18 -15.70 -11.43
C SER A 73 -6.59 -16.70 -12.42
N SER A 74 -7.25 -17.84 -12.60
CA SER A 74 -6.92 -18.87 -13.62
C SER A 74 -5.50 -19.45 -13.52
N GLN A 75 -4.88 -19.40 -12.33
CA GLN A 75 -3.58 -20.01 -12.07
C GLN A 75 -3.43 -20.30 -10.57
N ALA A 76 -2.34 -20.97 -10.19
CA ALA A 76 -2.04 -21.21 -8.78
C ALA A 76 -1.79 -19.89 -8.03
N ASP A 77 -2.27 -19.85 -6.79
CA ASP A 77 -2.04 -18.77 -5.84
C ASP A 77 -0.55 -18.51 -5.66
N LYS A 78 -0.22 -17.26 -5.32
CA LYS A 78 1.17 -16.86 -5.04
C LYS A 78 1.31 -16.60 -3.56
N SER A 79 2.42 -17.08 -3.01
CA SER A 79 2.78 -16.88 -1.62
C SER A 79 4.26 -16.59 -1.49
N MET A 80 4.62 -15.96 -0.37
CA MET A 80 6.00 -15.77 0.05
C MET A 80 6.08 -15.76 1.58
N SER A 81 7.23 -16.14 2.11
CA SER A 81 7.51 -16.09 3.54
C SER A 81 8.72 -15.20 3.78
N ILE A 82 8.57 -14.20 4.65
CA ILE A 82 9.60 -13.22 4.94
C ILE A 82 9.86 -13.17 6.44
N GLY A 83 11.11 -13.42 6.83
CA GLY A 83 11.60 -13.12 8.17
C GLY A 83 11.67 -11.61 8.37
N ARG A 84 10.94 -11.08 9.35
CA ARG A 84 10.95 -9.67 9.70
C ARG A 84 11.57 -9.47 11.08
N ALA A 85 12.37 -8.42 11.22
CA ALA A 85 12.71 -7.86 12.52
C ALA A 85 11.52 -7.07 13.08
N GLN A 86 11.47 -6.93 14.40
CA GLN A 86 10.49 -6.06 15.07
C GLN A 86 10.64 -4.62 14.58
N TYR A 87 9.52 -3.92 14.41
CA TYR A 87 9.40 -2.57 13.84
C TYR A 87 9.82 -2.43 12.37
N SER A 88 10.06 -3.54 11.66
CA SER A 88 10.31 -3.47 10.21
C SER A 88 9.08 -2.95 9.47
N THR A 89 9.25 -1.86 8.72
CA THR A 89 8.25 -1.26 7.82
C THR A 89 8.50 -1.60 6.35
N ALA A 90 9.51 -2.44 6.07
CA ALA A 90 9.89 -2.80 4.72
C ALA A 90 8.70 -3.41 3.94
N THR A 91 8.57 -3.01 2.69
CA THR A 91 7.61 -3.60 1.75
C THR A 91 8.34 -4.67 0.94
N TYR A 92 7.77 -5.87 0.88
CA TYR A 92 8.29 -6.96 0.05
C TYR A 92 7.24 -7.26 -1.02
N SER A 93 7.63 -7.15 -2.28
CA SER A 93 6.76 -7.50 -3.40
C SER A 93 6.74 -9.02 -3.55
N GLY A 94 5.55 -9.58 -3.73
CA GLY A 94 5.41 -10.97 -4.12
C GLY A 94 5.60 -11.15 -5.62
N THR A 95 5.64 -12.41 -6.06
CA THR A 95 5.59 -12.71 -7.50
C THR A 95 4.21 -12.37 -8.03
N ASP A 96 4.16 -11.54 -9.07
CA ASP A 96 2.90 -11.07 -9.66
C ASP A 96 2.02 -12.21 -10.20
N CYS A 97 0.71 -11.99 -10.15
CA CYS A 97 -0.24 -12.81 -10.89
C CYS A 97 -0.22 -12.45 -12.39
N THR A 98 -0.57 -13.39 -13.26
CA THR A 98 -0.59 -13.12 -14.72
C THR A 98 -1.85 -12.37 -15.12
N PHE A 99 -3.01 -12.74 -14.56
CA PHE A 99 -4.32 -12.28 -15.02
C PHE A 99 -5.09 -11.43 -14.00
N GLY A 100 -4.87 -11.67 -12.71
CA GLY A 100 -5.59 -10.97 -11.65
C GLY A 100 -5.17 -11.47 -10.28
N ALA A 101 -5.20 -10.58 -9.29
CA ALA A 101 -4.87 -10.82 -7.89
C ALA A 101 -6.07 -10.41 -7.01
N SER A 102 -6.46 -11.27 -6.08
CA SER A 102 -7.58 -11.04 -5.17
C SER A 102 -7.42 -11.80 -3.85
N ASN A 103 -8.25 -11.48 -2.86
CA ASN A 103 -8.36 -12.25 -1.60
C ASN A 103 -7.00 -12.53 -0.92
N GLY A 104 -6.17 -11.49 -0.78
CA GLY A 104 -4.88 -11.63 -0.11
C GLY A 104 -5.02 -12.00 1.36
N TRP A 105 -4.04 -12.74 1.87
CA TRP A 105 -3.99 -13.23 3.24
C TRP A 105 -2.58 -13.04 3.83
N ILE A 106 -2.49 -13.10 5.16
CA ILE A 106 -1.22 -13.13 5.90
C ILE A 106 -1.36 -14.02 7.13
N THR A 107 -0.31 -14.74 7.48
CA THR A 107 -0.17 -15.56 8.69
C THR A 107 1.21 -15.35 9.33
N TYR A 108 1.34 -15.77 10.58
CA TYR A 108 2.57 -15.68 11.35
C TYR A 108 2.92 -17.04 11.96
N SER A 109 4.20 -17.41 11.87
CA SER A 109 4.76 -18.67 12.39
C SER A 109 6.11 -18.42 13.07
#